data_AF-F0BAB9-F1
#
_entry.id   AF-F0BAB9-F1
#
_cell.length_a   1.000
_cell.length_b   1.000
_cell.length_c   1.000
_cell.angle_alpha   90.00
_cell.angle_beta   90.00
_cell.angle_gamma   90.00
#
_symmetry.space_group_name_H-M   'P 1'
#
loop_
_entity.id
_entity.type
_entity.pdbx_description
1 polymer ?
#
loop_
_entity_poly.entity_id
_entity_poly.type
_entity_poly.pdbx_seq_one_letter_code
_entity_poly.pdbx_strand_id
1 'polypeptide(L)'
;MTESLVYPAQDDAAMLAAYADARATFKFFWRELSWEYRRIVPALSLAAIKLPFATDASAIGAPSHEHMWVSDVQFDGDQLSGNLLNDPAWISGLTAGDAVSAPIGELEDWMYVSDGLAYGGHTIDAMRRTMSQDERAEHDAAWGLDFGGPGAVRLVPARVQERKGGLFGKMFGSRPAQPIAAEQDPSECEHPMSENMTAQFDQGLRDQPEMAHFRDDAGWTLLQRDALAGNYQPVSLLLKYGADASLRTPSGKTALDLARQMQWPRIVQLLEEHP
;
A
#
# COMPACT_ATOMS: atom_id res chain seq x y z
N MET A 1 -0.26 7.36 -27.87
CA MET A 1 -1.00 6.24 -28.49
C MET A 1 -2.03 5.83 -27.47
N THR A 2 -3.29 6.19 -27.68
CA THR A 2 -4.40 5.81 -26.80
C THR A 2 -4.88 4.44 -27.27
N GLU A 3 -4.22 3.38 -26.85
CA GLU A 3 -4.80 2.05 -26.99
C GLU A 3 -5.94 1.96 -25.99
N SER A 4 -7.16 1.95 -26.53
CA SER A 4 -8.35 1.53 -25.81
C SER A 4 -8.16 0.05 -25.49
N LEU A 5 -7.60 -0.22 -24.31
CA LEU A 5 -7.61 -1.56 -23.71
C LEU A 5 -9.08 -1.95 -23.54
N VAL A 6 -9.55 -2.82 -24.42
CA VAL A 6 -10.83 -3.51 -24.26
C VAL A 6 -10.70 -4.36 -22.99
N TYR A 7 -11.25 -3.87 -21.89
CA TYR A 7 -11.33 -4.62 -20.64
C TYR A 7 -12.16 -5.88 -20.89
N PRO A 8 -11.63 -7.10 -20.63
CA PRO A 8 -12.46 -8.29 -20.63
C PRO A 8 -13.56 -8.12 -19.58
N ALA A 9 -14.77 -8.55 -19.94
CA ALA A 9 -15.99 -8.32 -19.20
C ALA A 9 -15.84 -8.59 -17.69
N GLN A 10 -16.54 -7.79 -16.87
CA GLN A 10 -16.67 -7.87 -15.40
C GLN A 10 -17.01 -9.28 -14.84
N ASP A 11 -17.27 -10.27 -15.69
CA ASP A 11 -17.67 -11.64 -15.37
C ASP A 11 -16.52 -12.67 -15.48
N ASP A 12 -15.27 -12.25 -15.71
CA ASP A 12 -14.12 -13.17 -15.65
C ASP A 12 -13.77 -13.48 -14.18
N ALA A 13 -13.91 -14.76 -13.81
CA ALA A 13 -13.58 -15.26 -12.47
C ALA A 13 -12.16 -14.89 -12.03
N ALA A 14 -11.21 -14.80 -12.97
CA ALA A 14 -9.84 -14.39 -12.67
C ALA A 14 -9.75 -12.91 -12.26
N MET A 15 -10.51 -12.02 -12.91
CA MET A 15 -10.55 -10.59 -12.57
C MET A 15 -11.25 -10.36 -11.22
N LEU A 16 -12.35 -11.07 -10.95
CA LEU A 16 -13.03 -11.00 -9.65
C LEU A 16 -12.14 -11.51 -8.51
N ALA A 17 -11.36 -12.57 -8.74
CA ALA A 17 -10.35 -13.03 -7.80
C ALA A 17 -9.25 -11.97 -7.57
N ALA A 18 -8.78 -11.32 -8.64
CA ALA A 18 -7.79 -10.25 -8.54
C ALA A 18 -8.28 -9.05 -7.70
N TYR A 19 -9.56 -8.66 -7.83
CA TYR A 19 -10.15 -7.61 -6.99
C TYR A 19 -10.16 -8.01 -5.50
N ALA A 20 -10.49 -9.27 -5.22
CA ALA A 20 -10.47 -9.79 -3.86
C ALA A 20 -9.05 -9.82 -3.28
N ASP A 21 -8.06 -10.29 -4.06
CA ASP A 21 -6.65 -10.32 -3.67
C ASP A 21 -6.09 -8.91 -3.45
N ALA A 22 -6.44 -7.95 -4.30
CA ALA A 22 -6.08 -6.54 -4.14
C ALA A 22 -6.59 -5.99 -2.79
N ARG A 23 -7.86 -6.21 -2.47
CA ARG A 23 -8.44 -5.77 -1.18
C ARG A 23 -7.78 -6.45 0.02
N ALA A 24 -7.58 -7.77 -0.05
CA ALA A 24 -6.97 -8.54 1.03
C ALA A 24 -5.51 -8.11 1.32
N THR A 25 -4.81 -7.61 0.30
CA THR A 25 -3.40 -7.24 0.39
C THR A 25 -3.14 -5.73 0.44
N PHE A 26 -4.19 -4.90 0.31
CA PHE A 26 -4.10 -3.44 0.32
C PHE A 26 -3.38 -2.88 1.56
N LYS A 27 -3.46 -3.58 2.69
CA LYS A 27 -2.75 -3.22 3.92
C LYS A 27 -1.24 -3.03 3.70
N PHE A 28 -0.62 -3.79 2.79
CA PHE A 28 0.81 -3.67 2.49
C PHE A 28 1.12 -2.40 1.68
N PHE A 29 0.26 -2.06 0.72
CA PHE A 29 0.33 -0.79 -0.01
C PHE A 29 0.20 0.40 0.94
N TRP A 30 -0.81 0.38 1.81
CA TRP A 30 -1.02 1.47 2.78
C TRP A 30 0.13 1.59 3.78
N ARG A 31 0.69 0.46 4.22
CA ARG A 31 1.88 0.46 5.08
C ARG A 31 3.06 1.17 4.40
N GLU A 32 3.34 0.86 3.13
CA GLU A 32 4.42 1.53 2.37
C GLU A 32 4.14 3.04 2.24
N LEU A 33 2.93 3.42 1.81
CA LEU A 33 2.57 4.84 1.67
C LEU A 33 2.67 5.62 2.99
N SER A 34 2.32 5.00 4.11
CA SER A 34 2.44 5.64 5.43
C SER A 34 3.88 6.05 5.76
N TRP A 35 4.87 5.32 5.23
CA TRP A 35 6.29 5.65 5.33
C TRP A 35 6.75 6.58 4.22
N GLU A 36 6.21 6.43 3.01
CA GLU A 36 6.49 7.32 1.89
C GLU A 36 6.17 8.77 2.24
N TYR A 37 5.02 9.03 2.88
CA TYR A 37 4.64 10.37 3.33
C TYR A 37 5.53 10.96 4.43
N ARG A 38 6.40 10.15 5.04
CA ARG A 38 7.40 10.60 6.02
C ARG A 38 8.75 10.89 5.37
N ARG A 39 8.93 10.59 4.07
CA ARG A 39 10.21 10.80 3.37
C ARG A 39 10.32 12.23 2.85
N ILE A 40 11.54 12.78 2.96
CA ILE A 40 11.90 14.05 2.32
C ILE A 40 12.09 13.85 0.81
N VAL A 41 12.69 12.73 0.43
CA VAL A 41 12.91 12.34 -0.97
C VAL A 41 12.02 11.12 -1.25
N PRO A 42 11.02 11.24 -2.14
CA PRO A 42 10.18 10.11 -2.52
C PRO A 42 11.02 8.94 -3.00
N ALA A 43 10.70 7.75 -2.51
CA ALA A 43 11.30 6.50 -2.98
C ALA A 43 10.46 5.84 -4.07
N LEU A 44 9.17 6.15 -4.13
CA LEU A 44 8.24 5.56 -5.08
C LEU A 44 8.16 6.42 -6.34
N SER A 45 8.34 5.80 -7.50
CA SER A 45 8.12 6.49 -8.79
C SER A 45 6.65 6.48 -9.22
N LEU A 46 5.84 5.62 -8.59
CA LEU A 46 4.39 5.55 -8.75
C LEU A 46 3.80 4.93 -7.47
N ALA A 47 2.66 5.45 -7.03
CA ALA A 47 1.78 4.78 -6.09
C ALA A 47 0.33 5.16 -6.42
N ALA A 48 -0.49 4.18 -6.78
CA ALA A 48 -1.85 4.41 -7.23
C ALA A 48 -2.77 3.24 -6.87
N ILE A 49 -4.06 3.54 -6.75
CA ILE A 49 -5.14 2.56 -6.64
C ILE A 49 -6.00 2.61 -7.91
N LYS A 50 -6.73 1.54 -8.20
CA LYS A 50 -7.72 1.51 -9.28
C LYS A 50 -9.13 1.43 -8.70
N LEU A 51 -10.01 2.32 -9.17
CA LEU A 51 -11.40 2.43 -8.74
C LEU A 51 -12.35 2.44 -9.96
N PRO A 52 -13.57 1.90 -9.81
CA PRO A 52 -14.61 1.99 -10.82
C PRO A 52 -15.39 3.30 -10.70
N PHE A 53 -15.78 3.87 -11.84
CA PHE A 53 -16.62 5.06 -11.92
C PHE A 53 -17.74 4.83 -12.93
N ALA A 54 -18.99 5.10 -12.55
CA ALA A 54 -20.12 4.93 -13.47
C ALA A 54 -19.99 5.87 -14.67
N THR A 55 -20.23 5.36 -15.87
CA THR A 55 -20.16 6.17 -17.11
C THR A 55 -21.43 6.99 -17.32
N ASP A 56 -21.35 8.01 -18.17
CA ASP A 56 -22.53 8.77 -18.59
C ASP A 56 -23.52 7.86 -19.36
N ALA A 57 -24.73 7.71 -18.83
CA ALA A 57 -25.76 6.79 -19.36
C ALA A 57 -26.20 7.08 -20.81
N SER A 58 -25.83 8.22 -21.37
CA SER A 58 -26.15 8.64 -22.75
C SER A 58 -25.09 8.24 -23.77
N ALA A 59 -23.93 7.73 -23.36
CA ALA A 59 -22.84 7.38 -24.26
C ALA A 59 -23.12 6.03 -24.96
N ILE A 60 -23.33 6.07 -26.27
CA ILE A 60 -23.59 4.87 -27.08
C ILE A 60 -22.34 3.98 -27.07
N GLY A 61 -22.48 2.74 -26.58
CA GLY A 61 -21.40 1.77 -26.53
C GLY A 61 -20.45 1.92 -25.34
N ALA A 62 -20.73 2.83 -24.40
CA ALA A 62 -19.96 2.94 -23.16
C ALA A 62 -20.14 1.68 -22.28
N PRO A 63 -19.08 1.24 -21.59
CA PRO A 63 -19.20 0.22 -20.55
C PRO A 63 -20.05 0.74 -19.39
N SER A 64 -20.50 -0.12 -18.46
CA SER A 64 -21.25 0.35 -17.28
C SER A 64 -20.41 1.23 -16.35
N HIS A 65 -19.11 0.92 -16.27
CA HIS A 65 -18.14 1.63 -15.47
C HIS A 65 -16.85 1.81 -16.28
N GLU A 66 -16.18 2.92 -16.03
CA GLU A 66 -14.80 3.15 -16.42
C GLU A 66 -13.89 2.89 -15.22
N HIS A 67 -12.80 2.15 -15.44
CA HIS A 67 -11.89 1.70 -14.40
C HIS A 67 -10.61 2.53 -14.45
N MET A 68 -10.37 3.37 -13.44
CA MET A 68 -9.34 4.42 -13.52
C MET A 68 -8.36 4.36 -12.36
N TRP A 69 -7.11 4.73 -12.65
CA TRP A 69 -6.06 4.86 -11.64
C TRP A 69 -6.16 6.22 -10.92
N VAL A 70 -5.95 6.18 -9.61
CA VAL A 70 -6.01 7.32 -8.68
C VAL A 70 -4.70 7.37 -7.89
N SER A 71 -4.06 8.53 -7.88
CA SER A 71 -2.79 8.83 -7.18
C SER A 71 -3.02 9.65 -5.92
N ASP A 72 -1.96 10.06 -5.22
CA ASP A 72 -2.02 10.84 -3.98
C ASP A 72 -2.91 10.21 -2.90
N VAL A 73 -2.84 8.88 -2.82
CA VAL A 73 -3.83 8.04 -2.13
C VAL A 73 -3.84 8.29 -0.62
N GLN A 74 -4.98 8.66 -0.08
CA GLN A 74 -5.25 8.71 1.36
C GLN A 74 -6.23 7.62 1.77
N PHE A 75 -6.12 7.18 3.02
CA PHE A 75 -7.00 6.18 3.60
C PHE A 75 -7.24 6.45 5.09
N ASP A 76 -8.53 6.50 5.48
CA ASP A 76 -8.96 6.77 6.86
C ASP A 76 -9.50 5.51 7.57
N GLY A 77 -9.28 4.34 6.99
CA GLY A 77 -9.84 3.10 7.48
C GLY A 77 -11.20 2.75 6.87
N ASP A 78 -11.91 3.65 6.19
CA ASP A 78 -13.18 3.34 5.51
C ASP A 78 -13.18 3.81 4.05
N GLN A 79 -12.74 5.04 3.83
CA GLN A 79 -12.72 5.70 2.55
C GLN A 79 -11.30 5.79 2.01
N LEU A 80 -11.18 5.46 0.74
CA LEU A 80 -10.04 5.82 -0.10
C LEU A 80 -10.32 7.19 -0.71
N SER A 81 -9.28 8.01 -0.85
CA SER A 81 -9.33 9.24 -1.63
C SER A 81 -8.01 9.52 -2.33
N GLY A 82 -8.04 10.38 -3.34
CA GLY A 82 -6.86 10.75 -4.11
C GLY A 82 -7.24 11.51 -5.38
N ASN A 83 -6.33 11.59 -6.34
CA ASN A 83 -6.49 12.38 -7.57
C ASN A 83 -6.48 11.47 -8.80
N LEU A 84 -7.44 11.66 -9.72
CA LEU A 84 -7.47 10.91 -10.99
C LEU A 84 -6.18 11.10 -11.79
N LEU A 85 -5.60 10.01 -12.28
CA LEU A 85 -4.34 10.08 -13.04
C LEU A 85 -4.52 10.48 -14.50
N ASN A 86 -5.66 10.15 -15.10
CA ASN A 86 -5.92 10.38 -16.53
C ASN A 86 -7.35 10.88 -16.75
N ASP A 87 -7.57 11.50 -17.90
CA ASP A 87 -8.90 11.92 -18.32
C ASP A 87 -9.79 10.70 -18.59
N PRO A 88 -11.04 10.69 -18.08
CA PRO A 88 -12.01 9.66 -18.41
C PRO A 88 -12.41 9.75 -19.89
N ALA A 89 -12.63 8.59 -20.51
CA ALA A 89 -13.16 8.52 -21.86
C ALA A 89 -14.69 8.69 -21.91
N TRP A 90 -15.40 8.32 -20.84
CA TRP A 90 -16.86 8.17 -20.83
C TRP A 90 -17.59 8.97 -19.74
N ILE A 91 -16.89 9.88 -19.07
CA ILE A 91 -17.44 10.67 -17.95
C ILE A 91 -17.13 12.15 -18.19
N SER A 92 -18.13 12.91 -18.65
CA SER A 92 -17.97 14.31 -19.02
C SER A 92 -17.75 15.27 -17.85
N GLY A 93 -18.07 14.85 -16.62
CA GLY A 93 -17.99 15.65 -15.40
C GLY A 93 -16.69 15.48 -14.60
N LEU A 94 -15.72 14.71 -15.10
CA LEU A 94 -14.44 14.45 -14.44
C LEU A 94 -13.28 14.70 -15.40
N THR A 95 -12.13 15.10 -14.88
CA THR A 95 -10.87 15.26 -15.61
C THR A 95 -9.68 14.77 -14.78
N ALA A 96 -8.54 14.56 -15.42
CA ALA A 96 -7.29 14.25 -14.71
C ALA A 96 -6.98 15.30 -13.64
N GLY A 97 -6.60 14.85 -12.45
CA GLY A 97 -6.30 15.68 -11.29
C GLY A 97 -7.48 15.98 -10.38
N ASP A 98 -8.72 15.63 -10.77
CA ASP A 98 -9.88 15.79 -9.88
C ASP A 98 -9.75 14.90 -8.65
N ALA A 99 -10.12 15.46 -7.49
CA ALA A 99 -10.18 14.74 -6.23
C ALA A 99 -11.39 13.80 -6.23
N VAL A 100 -11.14 12.52 -5.93
CA VAL A 100 -12.15 11.46 -5.89
C VAL A 100 -12.08 10.70 -4.57
N SER A 101 -13.18 10.06 -4.19
CA SER A 101 -13.25 9.18 -3.03
C SER A 101 -14.21 8.03 -3.25
N ALA A 102 -13.86 6.85 -2.74
CA ALA A 102 -14.69 5.66 -2.76
C ALA A 102 -14.48 4.83 -1.48
N PRO A 103 -15.47 4.02 -1.05
CA PRO A 103 -15.27 3.04 0.01
C PRO A 103 -14.16 2.04 -0.33
N ILE A 104 -13.43 1.54 0.67
CA ILE A 104 -12.41 0.49 0.49
C ILE A 104 -12.96 -0.78 -0.18
N GLY A 105 -14.27 -1.04 -0.03
CA GLY A 105 -14.97 -2.14 -0.70
C GLY A 105 -15.08 -2.00 -2.21
N GLU A 106 -14.75 -0.85 -2.80
CA GLU A 106 -14.75 -0.62 -4.25
C GLU A 106 -13.34 -0.73 -4.86
N LEU A 107 -12.29 -0.89 -4.05
CA LEU A 107 -10.93 -1.07 -4.54
C LEU A 107 -10.84 -2.24 -5.52
N GLU A 108 -10.34 -2.00 -6.73
CA GLU A 108 -10.15 -3.03 -7.75
C GLU A 108 -8.69 -3.47 -7.87
N ASP A 109 -7.76 -2.54 -7.69
CA ASP A 109 -6.32 -2.83 -7.70
C ASP A 109 -5.54 -1.77 -6.94
N TRP A 110 -4.28 -2.06 -6.63
CA TRP A 110 -3.31 -1.10 -6.14
C TRP A 110 -1.93 -1.44 -6.69
N MET A 111 -1.10 -0.44 -6.91
CA MET A 111 0.27 -0.64 -7.36
C MET A 111 1.18 0.46 -6.84
N TYR A 112 2.37 0.10 -6.38
CA TYR A 112 3.49 1.04 -6.28
C TYR A 112 4.72 0.51 -7.02
N VAL A 113 5.60 1.44 -7.38
CA VAL A 113 6.85 1.14 -8.08
C VAL A 113 8.02 1.68 -7.27
N SER A 114 8.99 0.81 -7.01
CA SER A 114 10.24 1.13 -6.34
C SER A 114 11.39 0.43 -7.08
N ASP A 115 12.44 1.19 -7.41
CA ASP A 115 13.61 0.70 -8.17
C ASP A 115 13.25 -0.05 -9.48
N GLY A 116 12.20 0.41 -10.17
CA GLY A 116 11.71 -0.21 -11.41
C GLY A 116 10.94 -1.53 -11.21
N LEU A 117 10.77 -1.98 -9.97
CA LEU A 117 9.98 -3.15 -9.61
C LEU A 117 8.56 -2.74 -9.27
N ALA A 118 7.58 -3.41 -9.88
CA ALA A 118 6.18 -3.26 -9.52
C ALA A 118 5.80 -4.16 -8.34
N TYR A 119 4.99 -3.61 -7.44
CA TYR A 119 4.37 -4.27 -6.30
C TYR A 119 2.86 -4.05 -6.37
N GLY A 120 2.07 -5.08 -6.05
CA GLY A 120 0.65 -5.11 -6.35
C GLY A 120 0.39 -5.35 -7.84
N GLY A 121 -0.65 -4.74 -8.38
CA GLY A 121 -1.06 -4.93 -9.77
C GLY A 121 -1.71 -6.31 -9.97
N HIS A 122 -2.63 -6.69 -9.09
CA HIS A 122 -3.30 -8.01 -9.15
C HIS A 122 -4.10 -8.18 -10.42
N THR A 123 -4.76 -7.11 -10.89
CA THR A 123 -5.52 -7.12 -12.13
C THR A 123 -4.60 -7.16 -13.34
N ILE A 124 -3.45 -6.50 -13.26
CA ILE A 124 -2.39 -6.58 -14.26
C ILE A 124 -1.84 -8.01 -14.34
N ASP A 125 -1.59 -8.67 -13.20
CA ASP A 125 -1.13 -10.06 -13.17
C ASP A 125 -2.18 -11.02 -13.73
N ALA A 126 -3.45 -10.86 -13.38
CA ALA A 126 -4.54 -11.67 -13.95
C ALA A 126 -4.59 -11.58 -15.48
N MET A 127 -4.41 -10.38 -16.03
CA MET A 127 -4.28 -10.17 -17.48
C MET A 127 -2.99 -10.81 -18.03
N ARG A 128 -1.84 -10.62 -17.38
CA ARG A 128 -0.54 -11.19 -17.81
C ARG A 128 -0.52 -12.71 -17.83
N ARG A 129 -1.36 -13.39 -17.03
CA ARG A 129 -1.50 -14.85 -17.04
C ARG A 129 -2.13 -15.40 -18.32
N THR A 130 -2.88 -14.59 -19.06
CA THR A 130 -3.50 -15.01 -20.33
C THR A 130 -2.60 -14.75 -21.54
N MET A 131 -1.59 -13.90 -21.38
CA MET A 131 -0.61 -13.55 -22.41
C MET A 131 0.40 -14.68 -22.65
N SER A 132 0.97 -14.74 -23.84
CA SER A 132 2.19 -15.49 -24.13
C SER A 132 3.42 -14.87 -23.46
N GLN A 133 4.58 -15.52 -23.56
CA GLN A 133 5.81 -14.98 -23.00
C GLN A 133 6.26 -13.69 -23.70
N ASP A 134 6.13 -13.64 -25.03
CA ASP A 134 6.55 -12.49 -25.82
C ASP A 134 5.62 -11.29 -25.59
N GLU A 135 4.30 -11.51 -25.56
CA GLU A 135 3.32 -10.47 -25.22
C GLU A 135 3.54 -9.89 -23.82
N ARG A 136 3.87 -10.74 -22.82
CA ARG A 136 4.25 -10.24 -21.49
C ARG A 136 5.53 -9.40 -21.52
N ALA A 137 6.53 -9.82 -22.28
CA ALA A 137 7.78 -9.07 -22.38
C ALA A 137 7.56 -7.70 -23.04
N GLU A 138 6.73 -7.63 -24.08
CA GLU A 138 6.33 -6.37 -24.73
C GLU A 138 5.51 -5.48 -23.79
N HIS A 139 4.55 -6.06 -23.06
CA HIS A 139 3.79 -5.36 -22.04
C HIS A 139 4.71 -4.74 -20.97
N ASP A 140 5.58 -5.54 -20.35
CA ASP A 140 6.47 -5.10 -19.29
C ASP A 140 7.46 -4.03 -19.81
N ALA A 141 7.94 -4.17 -21.05
CA ALA A 141 8.78 -3.17 -21.72
C ALA A 141 8.04 -1.86 -22.01
N ALA A 142 6.76 -1.90 -22.37
CA ALA A 142 5.94 -0.70 -22.63
C ALA A 142 5.73 0.12 -21.36
N TRP A 143 5.59 -0.53 -20.21
CA TRP A 143 5.53 0.13 -18.91
C TRP A 143 6.91 0.55 -18.39
N GLY A 144 7.97 -0.12 -18.83
CA GLY A 144 9.32 0.04 -18.28
C GLY A 144 9.44 -0.48 -16.85
N LEU A 145 8.63 -1.49 -16.50
CA LEU A 145 8.51 -2.04 -15.14
C LEU A 145 8.74 -3.55 -15.15
N ASP A 146 9.35 -4.07 -14.08
CA ASP A 146 9.40 -5.50 -13.81
C ASP A 146 8.23 -5.90 -12.90
N PHE A 147 7.25 -6.59 -13.45
CA PHE A 147 6.08 -7.13 -12.74
C PHE A 147 6.31 -8.53 -12.12
N GLY A 148 7.51 -9.13 -12.28
CA GLY A 148 7.81 -10.48 -11.84
C GLY A 148 7.18 -11.56 -12.72
N GLY A 149 7.30 -12.82 -12.29
CA GLY A 149 6.66 -13.95 -13.00
C GLY A 149 5.13 -13.88 -12.92
N PRO A 150 4.39 -14.38 -13.93
CA PRO A 150 2.93 -14.44 -13.86
C PRO A 150 2.51 -15.32 -12.67
N GLY A 151 1.57 -14.82 -11.88
CA GLY A 151 1.14 -15.48 -10.65
C GLY A 151 1.96 -15.16 -9.40
N ALA A 152 2.98 -14.31 -9.50
CA ALA A 152 3.89 -13.97 -8.42
C ALA A 152 3.86 -12.46 -8.09
N VAL A 153 2.68 -11.95 -7.73
CA VAL A 153 2.50 -10.55 -7.32
C VAL A 153 3.36 -10.23 -6.10
N ARG A 154 4.27 -9.25 -6.22
CA ARG A 154 5.09 -8.78 -5.10
C ARG A 154 4.24 -7.89 -4.19
N LEU A 155 4.21 -8.18 -2.89
CA LEU A 155 3.47 -7.36 -1.92
C LEU A 155 4.35 -6.35 -1.19
N VAL A 156 5.56 -6.76 -0.86
CA VAL A 156 6.55 -5.97 -0.11
C VAL A 156 7.95 -6.20 -0.69
N PRO A 157 8.89 -5.25 -0.53
CA PRO A 157 10.28 -5.46 -0.93
C PRO A 157 10.88 -6.66 -0.20
N ALA A 158 11.72 -7.42 -0.91
CA ALA A 158 12.41 -8.55 -0.31
C ALA A 158 13.35 -8.06 0.80
N ARG A 159 13.31 -8.72 1.98
CA ARG A 159 14.27 -8.42 3.04
C ARG A 159 15.66 -8.86 2.62
N VAL A 160 16.60 -7.92 2.71
CA VAL A 160 18.01 -8.15 2.45
C VAL A 160 18.71 -8.24 3.81
N GLN A 161 19.32 -9.39 4.13
CA GLN A 161 20.10 -9.49 5.36
C GLN A 161 21.49 -8.90 5.13
N GLU A 162 21.76 -7.72 5.69
CA GLU A 162 23.12 -7.22 5.76
C GLU A 162 23.95 -8.09 6.70
N ARG A 163 24.96 -8.79 6.18
CA ARG A 163 26.00 -9.39 7.02
C ARG A 163 26.93 -8.28 7.49
N LYS A 164 26.87 -7.92 8.78
CA LYS A 164 27.89 -7.07 9.43
C LYS A 164 29.27 -7.63 9.13
N GLY A 165 30.03 -6.92 8.28
CA GLY A 165 31.38 -7.32 7.93
C GLY A 165 32.25 -7.34 9.19
N GLY A 166 32.66 -8.53 9.62
CA GLY A 166 33.70 -8.66 10.65
C GLY A 166 34.99 -7.97 10.20
N LEU A 167 35.91 -7.72 11.13
CA LEU A 167 37.16 -6.97 10.89
C LEU A 167 37.97 -7.48 9.66
N PHE A 168 37.82 -8.76 9.29
CA PHE A 168 38.44 -9.40 8.12
C PHE A 168 37.73 -9.14 6.77
N GLY A 169 36.45 -8.73 6.76
CA GLY A 169 35.65 -8.54 5.55
C GLY A 169 36.02 -7.29 4.73
N LYS A 170 36.67 -6.30 5.36
CA LYS A 170 37.13 -5.07 4.67
C LYS A 170 38.27 -5.32 3.67
N MET A 171 38.96 -6.47 3.75
CA MET A 171 40.14 -6.75 2.94
C MET A 171 39.85 -7.54 1.65
N PHE A 172 38.69 -8.21 1.53
CA PHE A 172 38.37 -9.10 0.40
C PHE A 172 37.09 -8.73 -0.38
N GLY A 173 36.57 -7.52 -0.17
CA GLY A 173 35.32 -7.07 -0.77
C GLY A 173 34.10 -7.68 -0.07
N SER A 174 33.09 -6.84 0.16
CA SER A 174 31.81 -7.27 0.72
C SER A 174 31.14 -8.24 -0.25
N ARG A 175 30.86 -9.48 0.19
CA ARG A 175 29.96 -10.36 -0.57
C ARG A 175 28.56 -9.71 -0.63
N PRO A 176 27.87 -9.80 -1.78
CA PRO A 176 26.53 -9.25 -1.90
C PRO A 176 25.60 -9.86 -0.85
N ALA A 177 24.75 -9.02 -0.27
CA ALA A 177 23.76 -9.46 0.69
C ALA A 177 22.82 -10.49 0.04
N GLN A 178 22.47 -11.54 0.80
CA GLN A 178 21.60 -12.60 0.29
C GLN A 178 20.14 -12.30 0.68
N PRO A 179 19.17 -12.54 -0.23
CA PRO A 179 17.76 -12.48 0.11
C PRO A 179 17.47 -13.48 1.23
N ILE A 180 16.70 -13.05 2.23
CA ILE A 180 16.12 -13.99 3.19
C ILE A 180 15.06 -14.79 2.42
N ALA A 181 15.02 -16.11 2.59
CA ALA A 181 14.09 -16.99 1.85
C ALA A 181 12.63 -16.47 1.94
N ALA A 182 11.92 -16.53 0.81
CA ALA A 182 10.59 -15.96 0.55
C ALA A 182 9.43 -16.60 1.33
N GLU A 183 9.70 -17.33 2.40
CA GLU A 183 8.74 -18.22 3.08
C GLU A 183 8.04 -17.59 4.29
N GLN A 184 8.30 -16.32 4.61
CA GLN A 184 7.64 -15.64 5.74
C GLN A 184 6.44 -14.83 5.26
N ASP A 185 5.29 -15.03 5.90
CA ASP A 185 4.10 -14.20 5.70
C ASP A 185 4.48 -12.71 5.85
N PRO A 186 4.26 -11.86 4.82
CA PRO A 186 4.61 -10.45 4.87
C PRO A 186 3.93 -9.67 6.02
N SER A 187 2.84 -10.20 6.58
CA SER A 187 2.15 -9.61 7.74
C SER A 187 2.83 -9.87 9.07
N GLU A 188 3.68 -10.91 9.16
CA GLU A 188 4.51 -11.19 10.34
C GLU A 188 5.79 -10.34 10.36
N CYS A 189 6.19 -9.85 9.19
CA CYS A 189 7.36 -8.99 9.02
C CYS A 189 7.02 -7.52 9.27
N GLU A 190 7.90 -6.85 10.01
CA GLU A 190 7.84 -5.40 10.19
C GLU A 190 8.39 -4.66 8.95
N HIS A 191 7.91 -3.46 8.69
CA HIS A 191 8.43 -2.62 7.61
C HIS A 191 9.87 -2.15 7.92
N PRO A 192 10.83 -2.22 6.97
CA PRO A 192 12.22 -1.84 7.22
C PRO A 192 12.40 -0.42 7.76
N MET A 193 11.59 0.55 7.31
CA MET A 193 11.64 1.91 7.86
C MET A 193 11.16 1.96 9.31
N SER A 194 10.18 1.13 9.70
CA SER A 194 9.73 1.04 11.10
C SER A 194 10.86 0.58 12.01
N GLU A 195 11.61 -0.45 11.60
CA GLU A 195 12.78 -0.94 12.34
C GLU A 195 13.90 0.10 12.40
N ASN A 196 14.26 0.68 11.24
CA ASN A 196 15.36 1.64 11.15
C ASN A 196 15.09 2.94 11.93
N MET A 197 13.83 3.37 12.00
CA MET A 197 13.43 4.60 12.68
C MET A 197 13.15 4.40 14.17
N THR A 198 13.13 3.16 14.69
CA THR A 198 12.75 2.86 16.07
C THR A 198 13.57 3.66 17.09
N ALA A 199 14.90 3.73 16.93
CA ALA A 199 15.76 4.43 17.88
C ALA A 199 15.52 5.96 17.88
N GLN A 200 15.33 6.54 16.69
CA GLN A 200 15.03 7.97 16.56
C GLN A 200 13.65 8.30 17.10
N PHE A 201 12.66 7.43 16.86
CA PHE A 201 11.30 7.62 17.35
C PHE A 201 11.22 7.49 18.88
N ASP A 202 11.89 6.50 19.49
CA ASP A 202 12.00 6.38 20.95
C ASP A 202 12.71 7.60 21.56
N GLN A 203 13.79 8.08 20.95
CA GLN A 203 14.46 9.30 21.40
C GLN A 203 13.53 10.53 21.30
N GLY A 204 12.80 10.67 20.20
CA GLY A 204 11.81 11.75 20.03
C GLY A 204 10.73 11.74 21.11
N LEU A 205 10.21 10.56 21.48
CA LEU A 205 9.23 10.43 22.57
C LEU A 205 9.81 10.72 23.95
N ARG A 206 11.11 10.48 24.17
CA ARG A 206 11.78 10.88 25.43
C ARG A 206 11.94 12.39 25.54
N ASP A 207 12.33 13.02 24.44
CA ASP A 207 12.58 14.45 24.39
C ASP A 207 11.27 15.24 24.40
N GLN A 208 10.20 14.69 23.81
CA GLN A 208 8.86 15.28 23.71
C GLN A 208 7.76 14.24 24.02
N PRO A 209 7.53 13.90 25.31
CA PRO A 209 6.54 12.91 25.70
C PRO A 209 5.11 13.22 25.25
N GLU A 210 4.77 14.51 25.07
CA GLU A 210 3.48 14.97 24.57
C GLU A 210 3.15 14.44 23.16
N MET A 211 4.16 14.05 22.37
CA MET A 211 3.98 13.46 21.06
C MET A 211 3.16 12.17 21.12
N ALA A 212 3.20 11.42 22.23
CA ALA A 212 2.36 10.22 22.42
C ALA A 212 0.85 10.54 22.45
N HIS A 213 0.47 11.80 22.69
CA HIS A 213 -0.90 12.28 22.78
C HIS A 213 -1.28 13.21 21.62
N PHE A 214 -0.37 13.46 20.68
CA PHE A 214 -0.60 14.33 19.55
C PHE A 214 -1.80 13.86 18.73
N ARG A 215 -2.58 14.84 18.27
CA ARG A 215 -3.65 14.65 17.27
C ARG A 215 -3.35 15.51 16.06
N ASP A 216 -3.46 14.92 14.88
CA ASP A 216 -3.35 15.67 13.63
C ASP A 216 -4.59 16.52 13.36
N ASP A 217 -4.57 17.27 12.25
CA ASP A 217 -5.65 18.18 11.87
C ASP A 217 -6.98 17.45 11.57
N ALA A 218 -6.92 16.14 11.30
CA ALA A 218 -8.10 15.29 11.15
C ALA A 218 -8.58 14.70 12.49
N GLY A 219 -7.92 15.03 13.61
CA GLY A 219 -8.26 14.59 14.95
C GLY A 219 -7.76 13.20 15.32
N TRP A 220 -6.89 12.60 14.50
CA TRP A 220 -6.33 11.26 14.70
C TRP A 220 -5.10 11.28 15.57
N THR A 221 -4.95 10.31 16.46
CA THR A 221 -3.70 10.12 17.21
C THR A 221 -2.64 9.40 16.37
N LEU A 222 -1.36 9.57 16.72
CA LEU A 222 -0.28 8.77 16.13
C LEU A 222 -0.52 7.27 16.31
N LEU A 223 -1.05 6.85 17.47
CA LEU A 223 -1.35 5.45 17.75
C LEU A 223 -2.37 4.88 16.75
N GLN A 224 -3.42 5.64 16.42
CA GLN A 224 -4.42 5.23 15.44
C GLN A 224 -3.83 5.18 14.02
N ARG A 225 -3.00 6.16 13.63
CA ARG A 225 -2.34 6.20 12.32
C ARG A 225 -1.41 4.99 12.13
N ASP A 226 -0.55 4.72 13.10
CA ASP A 226 0.40 3.60 13.03
C ASP A 226 -0.27 2.23 13.20
N ALA A 227 -1.39 2.13 13.95
CA ALA A 227 -2.18 0.90 14.03
C ALA A 227 -2.91 0.59 12.71
N LEU A 228 -3.45 1.61 12.03
CA LEU A 228 -4.05 1.44 10.70
C LEU A 228 -3.01 1.03 9.66
N ALA A 229 -1.84 1.66 9.68
CA ALA A 229 -0.75 1.39 8.74
C ALA A 229 -0.01 0.07 9.01
N GLY A 230 -0.10 -0.50 10.22
CA GLY A 230 0.60 -1.73 10.56
C GLY A 230 2.04 -1.54 11.01
N ASN A 231 2.36 -0.39 11.61
CA ASN A 231 3.70 -0.03 12.08
C ASN A 231 3.87 -0.45 13.55
N TYR A 232 4.31 -1.67 13.78
CA TYR A 232 4.37 -2.27 15.11
C TYR A 232 5.31 -1.52 16.07
N GLN A 233 6.51 -1.12 15.63
CA GLN A 233 7.47 -0.42 16.51
C GLN A 233 6.95 0.94 17.00
N PRO A 234 6.42 1.85 16.14
CA PRO A 234 5.72 3.04 16.59
C PRO A 234 4.57 2.75 17.56
N VAL A 235 3.69 1.79 17.27
CA VAL A 235 2.58 1.42 18.18
C VAL A 235 3.10 1.02 19.56
N SER A 236 4.10 0.14 19.62
CA SER A 236 4.69 -0.33 20.87
C SER A 236 5.30 0.81 21.69
N LEU A 237 6.04 1.71 21.04
CA LEU A 237 6.62 2.85 21.70
C LEU A 237 5.53 3.83 22.19
N LEU A 238 4.55 4.17 21.37
CA LEU A 238 3.47 5.08 21.78
C LEU A 238 2.73 4.57 23.02
N LEU A 239 2.41 3.27 23.08
CA LEU A 239 1.81 2.65 24.27
C LEU A 239 2.74 2.73 25.49
N LYS A 240 4.02 2.43 25.32
CA LYS A 240 5.04 2.56 26.39
C LYS A 240 5.11 3.98 26.96
N TYR A 241 4.91 5.01 26.14
CA TYR A 241 4.88 6.42 26.57
C TYR A 241 3.48 6.92 26.93
N GLY A 242 2.50 6.04 27.09
CA GLY A 242 1.19 6.37 27.67
C GLY A 242 0.13 6.84 26.68
N ALA A 243 0.28 6.57 25.38
CA ALA A 243 -0.79 6.82 24.42
C ALA A 243 -2.08 6.09 24.82
N ASP A 244 -3.21 6.82 24.81
CA ASP A 244 -4.53 6.30 25.18
C ASP A 244 -5.15 5.54 24.00
N ALA A 245 -5.18 4.21 24.10
CA ALA A 245 -5.71 3.30 23.08
C ALA A 245 -7.25 3.33 22.98
N SER A 246 -7.94 3.88 23.98
CA SER A 246 -9.40 3.97 24.03
C SER A 246 -9.96 5.13 23.19
N LEU A 247 -9.10 6.06 22.78
CA LEU A 247 -9.48 7.20 21.95
C LEU A 247 -10.01 6.74 20.60
N ARG A 248 -11.01 7.48 20.10
CA ARG A 248 -11.71 7.19 18.85
C ARG A 248 -11.37 8.20 17.75
N THR A 249 -11.25 7.70 16.54
CA THR A 249 -11.20 8.51 15.31
C THR A 249 -12.54 9.25 15.11
N PRO A 250 -12.63 10.21 14.16
CA PRO A 250 -13.91 10.80 13.77
C PRO A 250 -14.95 9.77 13.30
N SER A 251 -14.51 8.65 12.69
CA SER A 251 -15.37 7.52 12.31
C SER A 251 -15.72 6.59 13.49
N GLY A 252 -15.27 6.91 14.70
CA GLY A 252 -15.62 6.19 15.92
C GLY A 252 -14.76 4.96 16.22
N LYS A 253 -13.66 4.73 15.51
CA LYS A 253 -12.79 3.54 15.65
C LYS A 253 -11.65 3.78 16.63
N THR A 254 -11.34 2.78 17.46
CA THR A 254 -10.13 2.75 18.29
C THR A 254 -8.92 2.27 17.47
N ALA A 255 -7.71 2.39 18.03
CA ALA A 255 -6.52 1.79 17.42
C ALA A 255 -6.68 0.27 17.22
N LEU A 256 -7.33 -0.42 18.15
CA LEU A 256 -7.60 -1.86 18.07
C LEU A 256 -8.59 -2.19 16.95
N ASP A 257 -9.64 -1.39 16.77
CA ASP A 257 -10.61 -1.58 15.67
C ASP A 257 -9.93 -1.46 14.30
N LEU A 258 -9.05 -0.46 14.13
CA LEU A 258 -8.29 -0.24 12.91
C LEU A 258 -7.32 -1.40 12.62
N ALA A 259 -6.57 -1.85 13.63
CA ALA A 259 -5.66 -2.97 13.50
C ALA A 259 -6.36 -4.29 13.16
N ARG A 260 -7.55 -4.54 13.75
CA ARG A 260 -8.38 -5.71 13.42
C ARG A 260 -8.91 -5.64 12.00
N GLN A 261 -9.42 -4.49 11.59
CA GLN A 261 -9.93 -4.29 10.24
C GLN A 261 -8.85 -4.53 9.19
N MET A 262 -7.64 -4.02 9.43
CA MET A 262 -6.49 -4.20 8.54
C MET A 262 -5.75 -5.53 8.75
N GLN A 263 -6.23 -6.38 9.67
CA GLN A 263 -5.67 -7.70 9.94
C GLN A 263 -4.17 -7.68 10.25
N TRP A 264 -3.77 -6.87 11.24
CA TRP A 264 -2.41 -6.80 11.78
C TRP A 264 -2.29 -7.58 13.09
N PRO A 265 -2.07 -8.90 13.05
CA PRO A 265 -2.21 -9.78 14.23
C PRO A 265 -1.31 -9.37 15.40
N ARG A 266 -0.05 -9.02 15.11
CA ARG A 266 0.92 -8.58 16.14
C ARG A 266 0.51 -7.28 16.83
N ILE A 267 -0.11 -6.35 16.11
CA ILE A 267 -0.61 -5.09 16.68
C ILE A 267 -1.91 -5.32 17.46
N VAL A 268 -2.81 -6.16 16.93
CA VAL A 268 -4.03 -6.56 17.64
C VAL A 268 -3.69 -7.15 18.99
N GLN A 269 -2.77 -8.13 19.03
CA GLN A 269 -2.32 -8.73 20.28
C GLN A 269 -1.73 -7.68 21.25
N LEU A 270 -0.84 -6.82 20.76
CA LEU A 270 -0.21 -5.78 21.56
C LEU A 270 -1.23 -4.81 22.18
N LEU A 271 -2.26 -4.43 21.43
CA LEU A 271 -3.32 -3.53 21.89
C LEU A 271 -4.30 -4.23 22.84
N GLU A 272 -4.56 -5.53 22.68
CA GLU A 272 -5.36 -6.30 23.64
C GLU A 272 -4.68 -6.45 25.00
N GLU A 273 -3.34 -6.44 25.02
CA GLU A 273 -2.53 -6.40 26.25
C GLU A 273 -2.51 -5.01 26.91
N HIS A 274 -2.95 -3.95 26.20
CA HIS A 274 -2.97 -2.54 26.64
C HIS A 274 -4.34 -1.86 26.35
N PRO A 275 -5.41 -2.27 27.03
CA PRO A 275 -6.79 -1.80 26.77
C PRO A 275 -7.05 -0.33 27.14
#